data_AF-A0A4C1TL37-F1
#
_entry.id   AF-A0A4C1TL37-F1
#
_cell.length_a   1.000
_cell.length_b   1.000
_cell.length_c   1.000
_cell.angle_alpha   90.00
_cell.angle_beta   90.00
_cell.angle_gamma   90.00
#
_symmetry.space_group_name_H-M   'P 1'
#
loop_
_entity.id
_entity.type
_entity.pdbx_description
1 polymer ?
#
loop_
_entity_poly.entity_id
_entity_poly.type
_entity_poly.pdbx_seq_one_letter_code
_entity_poly.pdbx_strand_id
1 'polypeptide(L)'
;MSLGYSAWSVVRSRTKELLLKNSQLEQNPSLIKRVLIPQAECEMHLPADIGDYTDFYSSIHHATNVGIMFRGKENALMPNWRHIPVGYHGRASSVVVSGTPIRRPLGQTLPMDGQPPVFGPCKLLDFELEMAFLIGGPGNKLGERIPVDEAWKNVFGFTLMNDWSARDIQKWEYVPLGPFTSKNLGTTISPWIIPVAALEPFVVDNYPQEPEVFPYLKHEKPFNFDINLEVFLKPENGEESRISKSNYKYLYWTALQQIAHHTITGCNIRPGDLMASGTISGESEDSYGSLLELSWRAPPPFGCVSFKEDDRIQLDEDDDTDEYDPPQFDSSGLTAKELQNSVVHKFDVTHQQHPHFAFVLSIIRFVFPLEH
;
A
#
# COMPACT_ATOMS: atom_id res chain seq x y z
N MET A 1 -6.02 1.24 -18.85
CA MET A 1 -6.88 1.97 -17.88
C MET A 1 -7.66 3.12 -18.53
N SER A 2 -7.08 3.92 -19.43
CA SER A 2 -7.70 5.13 -20.00
C SER A 2 -9.07 4.97 -20.70
N LEU A 3 -9.40 3.79 -21.24
CA LEU A 3 -10.65 3.55 -21.98
C LEU A 3 -11.95 3.67 -21.15
N GLY A 4 -11.85 3.78 -19.84
CA GLY A 4 -12.98 4.02 -18.94
C GLY A 4 -13.87 2.80 -18.65
N TYR A 5 -14.79 3.00 -17.71
CA TYR A 5 -15.62 1.97 -17.10
C TYR A 5 -16.32 1.02 -18.10
N SER A 6 -16.92 1.56 -19.17
CA SER A 6 -17.62 0.75 -20.17
C SER A 6 -16.69 -0.28 -20.84
N ALA A 7 -15.47 0.11 -21.16
CA ALA A 7 -14.49 -0.82 -21.76
C ALA A 7 -14.03 -1.88 -20.75
N TRP A 8 -13.81 -1.50 -19.49
CA TRP A 8 -13.41 -2.44 -18.43
C TRP A 8 -14.49 -3.49 -18.18
N SER A 9 -15.76 -3.07 -18.19
CA SER A 9 -16.91 -3.95 -18.03
C SER A 9 -17.01 -4.99 -19.16
N VAL A 10 -16.76 -4.58 -20.41
CA VAL A 10 -16.70 -5.49 -21.57
C VAL A 10 -15.59 -6.51 -21.40
N VAL A 11 -14.37 -6.08 -21.06
CA VAL A 11 -13.23 -6.99 -20.85
C VAL A 11 -13.54 -7.97 -19.71
N ARG A 12 -14.04 -7.48 -18.57
CA ARG A 12 -14.40 -8.35 -17.43
C ARG A 12 -15.45 -9.39 -17.81
N SER A 13 -16.52 -8.97 -18.50
CA SER A 13 -17.61 -9.86 -18.92
C SER A 13 -17.09 -10.93 -19.86
N ARG A 14 -16.32 -10.54 -20.89
CA ARG A 14 -15.75 -11.47 -21.86
C ARG A 14 -14.75 -12.43 -21.24
N THR A 15 -13.88 -11.95 -20.34
CA THR A 15 -12.94 -12.81 -19.62
C THR A 15 -13.67 -13.82 -18.74
N LYS A 16 -14.72 -13.41 -18.03
CA LYS A 16 -15.56 -14.34 -17.25
C LYS A 16 -16.18 -15.42 -18.14
N GLU A 17 -16.83 -15.04 -19.24
CA GLU A 17 -17.42 -15.99 -20.20
C GLU A 17 -16.41 -17.03 -20.71
N LEU A 18 -15.19 -16.58 -21.02
CA LEU A 18 -14.13 -17.45 -21.53
C LEU A 18 -13.54 -18.37 -20.46
N LEU A 19 -13.65 -18.04 -19.17
CA LEU A 19 -13.10 -18.86 -18.08
C LEU A 19 -14.13 -19.80 -17.44
N LEU A 20 -15.40 -19.76 -17.86
CA LEU A 20 -16.43 -20.68 -17.39
C LEU A 20 -16.31 -22.07 -18.03
N LYS A 21 -16.93 -23.06 -17.38
CA LYS A 21 -17.14 -24.40 -17.95
C LYS A 21 -17.98 -24.32 -19.22
N ASN A 22 -17.69 -25.20 -20.17
CA ASN A 22 -18.22 -25.29 -21.52
C ASN A 22 -17.98 -24.05 -22.39
N SER A 23 -17.01 -23.21 -22.02
CA SER A 23 -16.65 -22.02 -22.80
C SER A 23 -15.90 -22.37 -24.09
N GLN A 24 -15.84 -21.39 -25.00
CA GLN A 24 -15.04 -21.50 -26.23
C GLN A 24 -13.55 -21.77 -25.95
N LEU A 25 -13.03 -21.29 -24.81
CA LEU A 25 -11.64 -21.53 -24.41
C LEU A 25 -11.46 -22.97 -23.89
N GLU A 26 -12.34 -23.45 -23.02
CA GLU A 26 -12.25 -24.82 -22.48
C GLU A 26 -12.28 -25.89 -23.60
N GLN A 27 -13.08 -25.64 -24.64
CA GLN A 27 -13.20 -26.51 -25.81
C GLN A 27 -11.99 -26.44 -26.78
N ASN A 28 -10.99 -25.60 -26.50
CA ASN A 28 -9.82 -25.41 -27.35
C ASN A 28 -8.49 -25.67 -26.61
N PRO A 29 -8.06 -26.93 -26.45
CA PRO A 29 -6.83 -27.29 -25.74
C PRO A 29 -5.56 -26.64 -26.31
N SER A 30 -5.53 -26.42 -27.63
CA SER A 30 -4.39 -25.78 -28.30
C SER A 30 -4.26 -24.30 -27.93
N LEU A 31 -5.39 -23.62 -27.73
CA LEU A 31 -5.42 -22.22 -27.31
C LEU A 31 -5.08 -22.10 -25.82
N ILE A 32 -5.62 -22.97 -24.96
CA ILE A 32 -5.33 -23.00 -23.52
C ILE A 32 -3.83 -23.01 -23.26
N LYS A 33 -3.09 -23.90 -23.92
CA LYS A 33 -1.62 -24.02 -23.78
C LYS A 33 -0.85 -22.75 -24.15
N ARG A 34 -1.47 -21.82 -24.89
CA ARG A 34 -0.86 -20.58 -25.35
C ARG A 34 -1.25 -19.36 -24.52
N VAL A 35 -2.39 -19.40 -23.81
CA VAL A 35 -2.97 -18.21 -23.16
C VAL A 35 -3.15 -18.33 -21.66
N LEU A 36 -3.11 -19.55 -21.10
CA LEU A 36 -3.05 -19.77 -19.66
C LEU A 36 -1.62 -20.17 -19.28
N ILE A 37 -0.92 -19.24 -18.65
CA ILE A 37 0.47 -19.41 -18.22
C ILE A 37 0.46 -19.64 -16.71
N PRO A 38 1.14 -20.69 -16.19
CA PRO A 38 1.29 -20.88 -14.76
C PRO A 38 1.94 -19.65 -14.12
N GLN A 39 1.35 -19.13 -13.03
CA GLN A 39 1.87 -17.94 -12.36
C GLN A 39 3.31 -18.09 -11.88
N ALA A 40 3.74 -19.32 -11.53
CA ALA A 40 5.10 -19.64 -11.12
C ALA A 40 6.14 -19.47 -12.26
N GLU A 41 5.70 -19.40 -13.50
CA GLU A 41 6.55 -19.16 -14.69
C GLU A 41 6.56 -17.67 -15.10
N CYS A 42 5.82 -16.82 -14.39
CA CYS A 42 5.68 -15.40 -14.71
C CYS A 42 6.50 -14.54 -13.76
N GLU A 43 7.19 -13.54 -14.30
CA GLU A 43 7.70 -12.40 -13.56
C GLU A 43 6.63 -11.29 -13.54
N MET A 44 6.35 -10.74 -12.37
CA MET A 44 5.39 -9.64 -12.22
C MET A 44 6.11 -8.30 -12.28
N HIS A 45 5.47 -7.32 -12.92
CA HIS A 45 5.98 -5.94 -13.01
C HIS A 45 4.98 -4.96 -12.40
N LEU A 46 5.37 -3.68 -12.34
CA LEU A 46 4.42 -2.61 -12.00
C LEU A 46 3.24 -2.61 -12.99
N PRO A 47 1.99 -2.53 -12.50
CA PRO A 47 0.79 -2.68 -13.34
C PRO A 47 0.45 -1.44 -14.18
N ALA A 48 1.12 -0.31 -13.95
CA ALA A 48 0.95 0.93 -14.69
C ALA A 48 2.24 1.76 -14.65
N ASP A 49 2.40 2.64 -15.64
CA ASP A 49 3.30 3.78 -15.54
C ASP A 49 2.62 4.86 -14.69
N ILE A 50 3.13 5.07 -13.48
CA ILE A 50 2.52 5.96 -12.48
C ILE A 50 3.00 7.37 -12.75
N GLY A 51 2.10 8.21 -13.24
CA GLY A 51 2.39 9.63 -13.49
C GLY A 51 2.61 10.39 -12.19
N ASP A 52 1.57 10.47 -11.37
CA ASP A 52 1.61 11.05 -10.02
C ASP A 52 1.17 10.02 -8.96
N TYR A 53 1.79 10.11 -7.79
CA TYR A 53 1.39 9.38 -6.59
C TYR A 53 0.97 10.38 -5.51
N THR A 54 -0.22 10.20 -4.94
CA THR A 54 -0.71 10.97 -3.80
C THR A 54 -1.08 10.05 -2.65
N ASP A 55 -0.65 10.43 -1.46
CA ASP A 55 -0.90 9.70 -0.24
C ASP A 55 -1.87 10.49 0.64
N PHE A 56 -2.99 9.86 0.99
CA PHE A 56 -3.97 10.47 1.89
C PHE A 56 -3.70 10.12 3.35
N TYR A 57 -4.54 10.62 4.25
CA TYR A 57 -4.41 10.38 5.68
C TYR A 57 -5.77 10.02 6.27
N SER A 58 -6.41 8.97 5.73
CA SER A 58 -7.86 8.80 5.81
C SER A 58 -8.39 7.87 6.90
N SER A 59 -7.52 7.16 7.63
CA SER A 59 -7.93 6.39 8.81
C SER A 59 -8.03 7.29 10.04
N ILE A 60 -9.22 7.36 10.64
CA ILE A 60 -9.45 8.16 11.85
C ILE A 60 -8.71 7.58 13.06
N HIS A 61 -8.61 6.26 13.15
CA HIS A 61 -7.88 5.59 14.22
C HIS A 61 -6.41 5.92 14.15
N HIS A 62 -5.80 5.79 12.96
CA HIS A 62 -4.40 6.11 12.76
C HIS A 62 -4.10 7.58 13.08
N ALA A 63 -4.90 8.51 12.52
CA ALA A 63 -4.75 9.94 12.79
C ALA A 63 -4.88 10.30 14.28
N THR A 64 -5.79 9.62 14.97
CA THR A 64 -5.99 9.79 16.42
C THR A 64 -4.81 9.24 17.21
N ASN A 65 -4.32 8.03 16.90
CA ASN A 65 -3.18 7.39 17.57
C ASN A 65 -1.91 8.25 17.47
N VAL A 66 -1.54 8.63 16.25
CA VAL A 66 -0.40 9.52 16.00
C VAL A 66 -0.62 10.86 16.72
N GLY A 67 -1.83 11.41 16.62
CA GLY A 67 -2.22 12.60 17.35
C GLY A 67 -1.97 12.53 18.86
N ILE A 68 -2.39 11.44 19.50
CA ILE A 68 -2.19 11.22 20.93
C ILE A 68 -0.70 11.18 21.26
N MET A 69 0.11 10.46 20.48
CA MET A 69 1.55 10.32 20.73
C MET A 69 2.35 11.63 20.61
N PHE A 70 1.86 12.60 19.83
CA PHE A 70 2.56 13.85 19.57
C PHE A 70 1.94 15.09 20.24
N ARG A 71 0.62 15.11 20.43
CA ARG A 71 -0.14 16.28 20.90
C ARG A 71 -1.01 15.99 22.13
N GLY A 72 -1.05 14.74 22.58
CA GLY A 72 -1.90 14.30 23.68
C GLY A 72 -3.36 14.06 23.27
N LYS A 73 -4.11 13.42 24.17
CA LYS A 73 -5.48 12.93 23.89
C LYS A 73 -6.47 14.03 23.53
N GLU A 74 -6.35 15.21 24.13
CA GLU A 74 -7.27 16.33 23.92
C GLU A 74 -7.12 16.98 22.54
N ASN A 75 -5.92 16.90 21.94
CA ASN A 75 -5.57 17.57 20.68
C ASN A 75 -5.13 16.57 19.59
N ALA A 76 -5.68 15.34 19.66
CA ALA A 76 -5.24 14.24 18.81
C ALA A 76 -5.47 14.56 17.32
N LEU A 77 -6.68 14.93 16.92
CA LEU A 77 -6.95 15.31 15.53
C LEU A 77 -6.70 16.80 15.31
N MET A 78 -6.03 17.13 14.21
CA MET A 78 -5.91 18.52 13.76
C MET A 78 -7.30 19.05 13.35
N PRO A 79 -7.58 20.36 13.51
CA PRO A 79 -8.91 20.91 13.30
C PRO A 79 -9.49 20.66 11.90
N ASN A 80 -8.66 20.54 10.88
CA ASN A 80 -9.07 20.32 9.49
C ASN A 80 -9.41 18.85 9.15
N TRP A 81 -8.93 17.88 9.93
CA TRP A 81 -8.89 16.48 9.52
C TRP A 81 -10.28 15.88 9.25
N ARG A 82 -11.30 16.30 10.02
CA ARG A 82 -12.70 15.87 9.82
C ARG A 82 -13.45 16.65 8.75
N HIS A 83 -12.84 17.68 8.16
CA HIS A 83 -13.47 18.53 7.14
C HIS A 83 -12.95 18.28 5.73
N ILE A 84 -11.72 17.78 5.60
CA ILE A 84 -11.08 17.47 4.32
C ILE A 84 -10.29 16.16 4.41
N PRO A 85 -10.27 15.34 3.35
CA PRO A 85 -9.32 14.23 3.25
C PRO A 85 -7.92 14.79 3.00
N VAL A 86 -7.20 15.06 4.09
CA VAL A 86 -5.82 15.55 4.04
C VAL A 86 -4.96 14.54 3.29
N GLY A 87 -4.07 15.04 2.43
CA GLY A 87 -3.09 14.24 1.70
C GLY A 87 -1.92 15.09 1.22
N TYR A 88 -0.89 14.43 0.70
CA TYR A 88 0.32 15.05 0.16
C TYR A 88 0.80 14.32 -1.09
N HIS A 89 1.62 14.99 -1.91
CA HIS A 89 2.23 14.37 -3.07
C HIS A 89 3.34 13.42 -2.62
N GLY A 90 3.17 12.13 -2.93
CA GLY A 90 4.19 11.11 -2.74
C GLY A 90 5.20 11.11 -3.90
N ARG A 91 6.14 10.16 -3.86
CA ARG A 91 7.17 10.04 -4.91
C ARG A 91 6.89 8.88 -5.85
N ALA A 92 6.41 9.18 -7.05
CA ALA A 92 6.09 8.17 -8.07
C ALA A 92 7.30 7.30 -8.48
N SER A 93 8.49 7.90 -8.62
CA SER A 93 9.68 7.17 -9.11
C SER A 93 10.19 6.06 -8.18
N SER A 94 9.78 6.08 -6.92
CA SER A 94 10.17 5.09 -5.90
C SER A 94 9.03 4.12 -5.58
N VAL A 95 7.94 4.13 -6.36
CA VAL A 95 6.93 3.07 -6.30
C VAL A 95 7.48 1.83 -7.01
N VAL A 96 7.53 0.71 -6.29
CA VAL A 96 8.12 -0.55 -6.77
C VAL A 96 7.14 -1.71 -6.61
N VAL A 97 7.30 -2.73 -7.44
CA VAL A 97 6.49 -3.95 -7.36
C VAL A 97 6.93 -4.80 -6.16
N SER A 98 5.97 -5.49 -5.54
CA SER A 98 6.22 -6.57 -4.59
C SER A 98 7.39 -7.46 -5.01
N GLY A 99 8.26 -7.78 -4.07
CA GLY A 99 9.49 -8.55 -4.22
C GLY A 99 10.73 -7.67 -4.21
N THR A 100 10.62 -6.38 -4.55
CA THR A 100 11.76 -5.46 -4.61
C THR A 100 12.36 -5.20 -3.22
N PRO A 101 13.66 -5.44 -2.99
CA PRO A 101 14.30 -5.11 -1.72
C PRO A 101 14.31 -3.60 -1.45
N ILE A 102 14.03 -3.19 -0.20
CA ILE A 102 14.08 -1.78 0.22
C ILE A 102 15.31 -1.57 1.11
N ARG A 103 16.15 -0.61 0.72
CA ARG A 103 17.35 -0.27 1.48
C ARG A 103 17.01 0.67 2.62
N ARG A 104 17.53 0.39 3.83
CA ARG A 104 17.45 1.31 4.97
C ARG A 104 18.07 2.66 4.57
N PRO A 105 17.33 3.77 4.70
CA PRO A 105 17.85 5.06 4.25
C PRO A 105 18.88 5.59 5.25
N LEU A 106 19.83 6.36 4.71
CA LEU A 106 20.63 7.31 5.48
C LEU A 106 19.91 8.66 5.49
N GLY A 107 20.06 9.44 6.55
CA GLY A 107 19.48 10.77 6.61
C GLY A 107 19.86 11.55 7.86
N GLN A 108 19.35 12.78 7.94
CA GLN A 108 19.48 13.61 9.13
C GLN A 108 18.41 13.25 10.15
N THR A 109 18.80 13.17 11.41
CA THR A 109 17.89 12.98 12.54
C THR A 109 18.20 13.95 13.66
N LEU A 110 17.22 14.24 14.51
CA LEU A 110 17.39 15.02 15.74
C LEU A 110 17.02 14.17 16.96
N PRO A 111 17.97 13.39 17.52
CA PRO A 111 17.68 12.49 18.63
C PRO A 111 17.35 13.22 19.94
N MET A 112 18.00 14.38 20.18
CA MET A 112 17.80 15.19 21.37
C MET A 112 17.46 16.62 20.99
N ASP A 113 16.33 17.11 21.49
CA ASP A 113 15.88 18.47 21.24
C ASP A 113 16.91 19.47 21.80
N GLY A 114 17.23 20.51 21.02
CA GLY A 114 18.23 21.53 21.39
C GLY A 114 19.69 21.18 21.09
N GLN A 115 19.97 19.98 20.56
CA GLN A 115 21.30 19.63 20.02
C GLN A 115 21.37 19.80 18.49
N PRO A 116 22.57 19.83 17.88
CA PRO A 116 22.71 19.74 16.43
C PRO A 116 22.16 18.40 15.89
N PRO A 117 21.61 18.37 14.67
CA PRO A 117 21.21 17.11 14.03
C PRO A 117 22.42 16.23 13.74
N VAL A 118 22.20 14.93 13.62
CA VAL A 118 23.21 13.94 13.24
C VAL A 118 22.85 13.29 11.91
N PHE A 119 23.86 12.88 11.14
CA PHE A 119 23.69 12.12 9.89
C PHE A 119 24.06 10.67 10.10
N GLY A 120 23.27 9.75 9.58
CA GLY A 120 23.55 8.31 9.68
C GLY A 120 22.37 7.43 9.25
N PRO A 121 22.43 6.13 9.52
CA PRO A 121 21.32 5.23 9.23
C PRO A 121 20.09 5.58 10.05
N CYS A 122 18.93 5.51 9.41
CA CYS A 122 17.64 5.53 10.09
C CYS A 122 17.63 4.48 11.22
N LYS A 123 17.12 4.85 12.39
CA LYS A 123 16.96 3.98 13.58
C LYS A 123 15.51 3.54 13.76
N LEU A 124 14.56 4.25 13.18
CA LEU A 124 13.12 4.00 13.30
C LEU A 124 12.48 3.75 11.92
N LEU A 125 12.83 2.61 11.31
CA LEU A 125 12.22 2.18 10.04
C LEU A 125 10.91 1.45 10.32
N ASP A 126 9.89 1.81 9.55
CA ASP A 126 8.51 1.39 9.78
C ASP A 126 7.80 1.03 8.46
N PHE A 127 6.76 0.23 8.57
CA PHE A 127 5.80 -0.03 7.49
C PHE A 127 4.56 0.84 7.70
N GLU A 128 3.81 1.05 6.63
CA GLU A 128 2.46 1.60 6.69
C GLU A 128 1.53 0.71 5.88
N LEU A 129 0.60 0.03 6.57
CA LEU A 129 -0.42 -0.80 5.94
C LEU A 129 -1.39 0.07 5.18
N GLU A 130 -1.39 -0.03 3.86
CA GLU A 130 -2.27 0.77 3.01
C GLU A 130 -2.94 -0.04 1.91
N MET A 131 -3.99 0.56 1.35
CA MET A 131 -4.47 0.22 0.04
C MET A 131 -4.41 1.46 -0.84
N ALA A 132 -4.14 1.26 -2.12
CA ALA A 132 -4.17 2.32 -3.10
C ALA A 132 -5.07 1.93 -4.26
N PHE A 133 -5.56 2.92 -5.00
CA PHE A 133 -6.26 2.71 -6.25
C PHE A 133 -5.59 3.45 -7.39
N LEU A 134 -5.72 2.87 -8.58
CA LEU A 134 -5.26 3.50 -9.81
C LEU A 134 -6.39 4.28 -10.46
N ILE A 135 -6.06 5.48 -10.92
CA ILE A 135 -6.96 6.30 -11.70
C ILE A 135 -7.17 5.66 -13.08
N GLY A 136 -8.44 5.56 -13.46
CA GLY A 136 -8.88 5.14 -14.77
C GLY A 136 -9.70 6.20 -15.49
N GLY A 137 -10.08 5.89 -16.73
CA GLY A 137 -10.83 6.79 -17.59
C GLY A 137 -9.92 7.89 -18.15
N PRO A 138 -10.51 8.92 -18.76
CA PRO A 138 -9.73 10.02 -19.35
C PRO A 138 -9.13 10.97 -18.30
N GLY A 139 -9.42 10.77 -17.00
CA GLY A 139 -9.12 11.77 -15.97
C GLY A 139 -10.01 13.00 -16.10
N ASN A 140 -9.45 14.17 -15.87
CA ASN A 140 -10.06 15.49 -16.06
C ASN A 140 -9.05 16.45 -16.71
N LYS A 141 -9.53 17.56 -17.27
CA LYS A 141 -8.63 18.63 -17.73
C LYS A 141 -8.20 19.51 -16.56
N LEU A 142 -7.03 20.14 -16.69
CA LEU A 142 -6.57 21.14 -15.73
C LEU A 142 -7.61 22.27 -15.62
N GLY A 143 -8.00 22.61 -14.40
CA GLY A 143 -9.05 23.58 -14.08
C GLY A 143 -10.47 22.99 -14.00
N GLU A 144 -10.69 21.75 -14.43
CA GLU A 144 -11.97 21.05 -14.30
C GLU A 144 -11.97 20.16 -13.05
N ARG A 145 -13.05 20.16 -12.27
CA ARG A 145 -13.20 19.29 -11.09
C ARG A 145 -13.92 17.99 -11.43
N ILE A 146 -13.70 16.93 -10.66
CA ILE A 146 -14.51 15.70 -10.71
C ILE A 146 -15.52 15.74 -9.56
N PRO A 147 -16.85 15.80 -9.84
CA PRO A 147 -17.87 15.70 -8.80
C PRO A 147 -17.79 14.36 -8.07
N VAL A 148 -18.06 14.35 -6.76
CA VAL A 148 -17.97 13.14 -5.92
C VAL A 148 -18.88 12.00 -6.41
N ASP A 149 -20.07 12.31 -6.93
CA ASP A 149 -21.01 11.32 -7.47
C ASP A 149 -20.54 10.68 -8.79
N GLU A 150 -19.55 11.28 -9.46
CA GLU A 150 -18.97 10.82 -10.71
C GLU A 150 -17.59 10.16 -10.51
N ALA A 151 -16.94 10.42 -9.37
CA ALA A 151 -15.58 9.98 -9.07
C ALA A 151 -15.39 8.45 -9.17
N TRP A 152 -16.45 7.66 -8.94
CA TRP A 152 -16.37 6.20 -9.01
C TRP A 152 -15.99 5.69 -10.41
N LYS A 153 -16.28 6.46 -11.46
CA LYS A 153 -15.89 6.13 -12.85
C LYS A 153 -14.39 6.24 -13.09
N ASN A 154 -13.68 6.92 -12.19
CA ASN A 154 -12.24 7.11 -12.24
C ASN A 154 -11.47 6.14 -11.33
N VAL A 155 -12.14 5.31 -10.54
CA VAL A 155 -11.47 4.26 -9.75
C VAL A 155 -11.38 2.99 -10.60
N PHE A 156 -10.21 2.70 -11.18
CA PHE A 156 -10.03 1.49 -12.00
C PHE A 156 -10.07 0.23 -11.15
N GLY A 157 -9.31 0.23 -10.07
CA GLY A 157 -9.17 -0.89 -9.15
C GLY A 157 -8.12 -0.62 -8.08
N PHE A 158 -8.07 -1.52 -7.11
CA PHE A 158 -7.25 -1.40 -5.91
C PHE A 158 -6.04 -2.32 -5.94
N THR A 159 -5.00 -1.92 -5.21
CA THR A 159 -3.80 -2.69 -4.90
C THR A 159 -3.52 -2.57 -3.40
N LEU A 160 -2.85 -3.56 -2.82
CA LEU A 160 -2.18 -3.38 -1.53
C LEU A 160 -0.99 -2.43 -1.70
N MET A 161 -0.66 -1.75 -0.62
CA MET A 161 0.45 -0.83 -0.58
C MET A 161 1.14 -0.85 0.79
N ASN A 162 2.46 -0.75 0.77
CA ASN A 162 3.30 -0.47 1.93
C ASN A 162 4.09 0.81 1.68
N ASP A 163 3.78 1.87 2.42
CA ASP A 163 4.52 3.13 2.35
C ASP A 163 5.64 3.17 3.40
N TRP A 164 6.82 2.71 3.01
CA TRP A 164 7.95 2.58 3.93
C TRP A 164 8.35 3.93 4.50
N SER A 165 8.62 3.95 5.80
CA SER A 165 8.73 5.19 6.55
C SER A 165 9.94 5.20 7.49
N ALA A 166 10.78 6.22 7.38
CA ALA A 166 11.87 6.48 8.32
C ALA A 166 11.46 7.54 9.34
N ARG A 167 10.90 7.13 10.49
CA ARG A 167 10.18 7.99 11.44
C ARG A 167 11.04 9.06 12.10
N ASP A 168 12.30 8.73 12.37
CA ASP A 168 13.28 9.64 12.97
C ASP A 168 13.73 10.74 11.99
N ILE A 169 13.91 10.39 10.72
CA ILE A 169 14.12 11.36 9.63
C ILE A 169 12.88 12.22 9.48
N GLN A 170 11.69 11.59 9.42
CA GLN A 170 10.40 12.27 9.27
C GLN A 170 10.18 13.33 10.33
N LYS A 171 10.38 12.98 11.61
CA LYS A 171 10.20 13.91 12.75
C LYS A 171 11.03 15.18 12.58
N TRP A 172 12.24 15.07 12.05
CA TRP A 172 13.14 16.19 11.85
C TRP A 172 12.76 17.05 10.64
N GLU A 173 12.38 16.44 9.52
CA GLU A 173 12.18 17.17 8.25
C GLU A 173 10.77 17.73 8.03
N TYR A 174 9.73 17.13 8.63
CA TYR A 174 8.36 17.33 8.11
C TYR A 174 7.76 18.71 8.38
N VAL A 175 8.31 19.49 9.31
CA VAL A 175 7.80 20.83 9.61
C VAL A 175 8.57 21.87 8.81
N PRO A 176 7.92 22.72 8.00
CA PRO A 176 6.47 22.86 7.81
C PRO A 176 5.91 22.17 6.53
N LEU A 177 6.76 21.53 5.73
CA LEU A 177 6.44 21.19 4.33
C LEU A 177 5.85 19.79 4.12
N GLY A 178 5.75 18.99 5.18
CA GLY A 178 5.29 17.61 5.13
C GLY A 178 6.42 16.59 4.91
N PRO A 179 6.07 15.28 4.88
CA PRO A 179 7.04 14.19 4.69
C PRO A 179 7.76 14.29 3.34
N PHE A 180 9.04 13.94 3.30
CA PHE A 180 9.83 14.00 2.06
C PHE A 180 10.83 12.83 1.95
N THR A 181 12.06 12.98 2.45
CA THR A 181 13.09 11.92 2.36
C THR A 181 12.78 10.73 3.24
N SER A 182 11.92 10.91 4.24
CA SER A 182 11.45 9.83 5.10
C SER A 182 10.48 8.86 4.42
N LYS A 183 9.97 9.21 3.23
CA LYS A 183 8.97 8.44 2.47
C LYS A 183 9.46 8.04 1.08
N ASN A 184 10.27 8.88 0.44
CA ASN A 184 10.78 8.60 -0.91
C ASN A 184 11.85 7.49 -1.00
N LEU A 185 12.17 6.80 0.12
CA LEU A 185 13.07 5.64 0.14
C LEU A 185 12.51 4.44 -0.63
N GLY A 186 11.19 4.35 -0.76
CA GLY A 186 10.52 3.23 -1.42
C GLY A 186 9.09 3.07 -0.96
N THR A 187 8.21 2.83 -1.92
CA THR A 187 6.79 2.53 -1.68
C THR A 187 6.46 1.28 -2.47
N THR A 188 5.87 0.27 -1.85
CA THR A 188 5.68 -1.03 -2.52
C THR A 188 4.22 -1.31 -2.77
N ILE A 189 3.87 -1.76 -3.98
CA ILE A 189 2.50 -2.17 -4.33
C ILE A 189 2.43 -3.61 -4.80
N SER A 190 1.29 -4.27 -4.55
CA SER A 190 1.02 -5.59 -5.12
C SER A 190 0.85 -5.50 -6.65
N PRO A 191 1.25 -6.54 -7.41
CA PRO A 191 1.27 -6.45 -8.88
C PRO A 191 -0.12 -6.56 -9.53
N TRP A 192 -1.10 -7.14 -8.83
CA TRP A 192 -2.43 -7.38 -9.38
C TRP A 192 -3.42 -6.33 -8.92
N ILE A 193 -4.01 -5.63 -9.90
CA ILE A 193 -5.04 -4.62 -9.63
C ILE A 193 -6.40 -5.29 -9.58
N ILE A 194 -7.07 -5.19 -8.43
CA ILE A 194 -8.40 -5.74 -8.21
C ILE A 194 -9.44 -4.73 -8.70
N PRO A 195 -10.13 -4.97 -9.83
CA PRO A 195 -11.08 -4.00 -10.36
C PRO A 195 -12.24 -3.80 -9.37
N VAL A 196 -12.80 -2.59 -9.30
CA VAL A 196 -13.91 -2.27 -8.38
C VAL A 196 -15.10 -3.24 -8.57
N ALA A 197 -15.37 -3.66 -9.81
CA ALA A 197 -16.41 -4.63 -10.13
C ALA A 197 -16.18 -6.05 -9.53
N ALA A 198 -14.98 -6.35 -9.03
CA ALA A 198 -14.71 -7.56 -8.25
C ALA A 198 -14.93 -7.37 -6.75
N LEU A 199 -14.96 -6.12 -6.28
CA LEU A 199 -15.20 -5.76 -4.89
C LEU A 199 -16.69 -5.50 -4.58
N GLU A 200 -17.56 -5.49 -5.60
CA GLU A 200 -19.01 -5.29 -5.45
C GLU A 200 -19.65 -6.18 -4.36
N PRO A 201 -19.33 -7.49 -4.23
CA PRO A 201 -19.90 -8.33 -3.19
C PRO A 201 -19.50 -7.95 -1.75
N PHE A 202 -18.44 -7.14 -1.60
CA PHE A 202 -17.85 -6.78 -0.31
C PHE A 202 -18.14 -5.31 0.05
N VAL A 203 -19.00 -4.63 -0.70
CA VAL A 203 -19.39 -3.24 -0.40
C VAL A 203 -20.11 -3.18 0.94
N VAL A 204 -19.71 -2.22 1.77
CA VAL A 204 -20.34 -1.89 3.05
C VAL A 204 -20.68 -0.41 3.12
N ASP A 205 -21.46 -0.01 4.11
CA ASP A 205 -21.79 1.39 4.36
C ASP A 205 -20.51 2.24 4.55
N ASN A 206 -20.59 3.49 4.11
CA ASN A 206 -19.51 4.46 4.32
C ASN A 206 -19.36 4.74 5.83
N TYR A 207 -18.13 4.99 6.27
CA TYR A 207 -17.86 5.29 7.67
C TYR A 207 -18.64 6.54 8.12
N PRO A 208 -19.31 6.54 9.29
CA PRO A 208 -20.07 7.69 9.76
C PRO A 208 -19.20 8.95 9.91
N GLN A 209 -19.60 10.05 9.26
CA GLN A 209 -18.87 11.31 9.29
C GLN A 209 -19.57 12.35 10.16
N GLU A 210 -18.91 12.74 11.24
CA GLU A 210 -19.25 13.92 12.03
C GLU A 210 -18.03 14.86 12.15
N PRO A 211 -18.20 16.18 11.94
CA PRO A 211 -19.43 16.89 11.55
C PRO A 211 -19.86 16.58 10.10
N GLU A 212 -21.04 17.05 9.70
CA GLU A 212 -21.47 16.95 8.30
C GLU A 212 -20.46 17.66 7.37
N VAL A 213 -20.02 16.93 6.33
CA VAL A 213 -19.08 17.44 5.34
C VAL A 213 -19.76 18.37 4.35
N PHE A 214 -18.99 19.25 3.70
CA PHE A 214 -19.54 20.15 2.69
C PHE A 214 -20.14 19.39 1.50
N PRO A 215 -21.12 19.97 0.77
CA PRO A 215 -21.83 19.30 -0.31
C PRO A 215 -20.94 18.66 -1.39
N TYR A 216 -19.74 19.20 -1.65
CA TYR A 216 -18.84 18.64 -2.67
C TYR A 216 -18.17 17.31 -2.26
N LEU A 217 -18.21 16.95 -0.98
CA LEU A 217 -17.73 15.68 -0.43
C LEU A 217 -18.86 14.74 -0.01
N LYS A 218 -20.11 15.21 -0.01
CA LYS A 218 -21.26 14.42 0.41
C LYS A 218 -21.70 13.51 -0.75
N HIS A 219 -21.82 12.21 -0.50
CA HIS A 219 -22.31 11.23 -1.47
C HIS A 219 -23.10 10.11 -0.78
N GLU A 220 -24.08 9.55 -1.49
CA GLU A 220 -24.91 8.44 -0.97
C GLU A 220 -24.38 7.07 -1.37
N LYS A 221 -23.57 7.01 -2.44
CA LYS A 221 -23.04 5.74 -2.95
C LYS A 221 -22.16 5.06 -1.89
N PRO A 222 -22.48 3.83 -1.45
CA PRO A 222 -21.57 3.05 -0.62
C PRO A 222 -20.29 2.75 -1.43
N PHE A 223 -19.15 3.15 -0.89
CA PHE A 223 -17.85 3.02 -1.53
C PHE A 223 -16.75 2.72 -0.50
N ASN A 224 -17.13 1.88 0.45
CA ASN A 224 -16.25 1.28 1.43
C ASN A 224 -16.38 -0.24 1.30
N PHE A 225 -15.37 -0.99 1.72
CA PHE A 225 -15.28 -2.42 1.42
C PHE A 225 -14.83 -3.22 2.63
N ASP A 226 -15.49 -4.37 2.87
CA ASP A 226 -15.08 -5.35 3.86
C ASP A 226 -13.91 -6.19 3.32
N ILE A 227 -12.71 -5.64 3.48
CA ILE A 227 -11.46 -6.23 3.02
C ILE A 227 -10.60 -6.47 4.24
N ASN A 228 -10.47 -7.73 4.65
CA ASN A 228 -9.56 -8.08 5.74
C ASN A 228 -8.11 -7.92 5.28
N LEU A 229 -7.34 -7.20 6.08
CA LEU A 229 -5.93 -6.91 5.84
C LEU A 229 -5.11 -7.48 6.99
N GLU A 230 -4.05 -8.21 6.67
CA GLU A 230 -3.15 -8.77 7.67
C GLU A 230 -1.71 -8.43 7.33
N VAL A 231 -0.89 -8.13 8.33
CA VAL A 231 0.53 -7.85 8.16
C VAL A 231 1.34 -8.92 8.87
N PHE A 232 2.29 -9.52 8.16
CA PHE A 232 3.22 -10.51 8.67
C PHE A 232 4.66 -9.98 8.66
N LEU A 233 5.38 -10.26 9.74
CA LEU A 233 6.79 -9.94 9.89
C LEU A 233 7.58 -11.24 10.07
N LYS A 234 8.65 -11.40 9.27
CA LYS A 234 9.57 -12.54 9.33
C LYS A 234 11.00 -12.04 9.59
N PRO A 235 11.57 -12.28 10.78
CA PRO A 235 12.99 -12.05 11.03
C PRO A 235 13.87 -12.98 10.17
N GLU A 236 15.12 -12.58 9.91
CA GLU A 236 16.09 -13.36 9.12
C GLU A 236 16.24 -14.80 9.64
N ASN A 237 16.34 -14.95 10.96
CA ASN A 237 16.50 -16.23 11.66
C ASN A 237 15.29 -16.57 12.54
N GLY A 238 14.09 -16.13 12.17
CA GLY A 238 12.87 -16.29 12.96
C GLY A 238 11.69 -16.84 12.18
N GLU A 239 10.65 -17.22 12.91
CA GLU A 239 9.37 -17.60 12.32
C GLU A 239 8.58 -16.36 11.88
N GLU A 240 7.83 -16.50 10.79
CA GLU A 240 6.86 -15.50 10.37
C GLU A 240 5.74 -15.40 11.40
N SER A 241 5.38 -14.18 11.79
CA SER A 241 4.29 -13.92 12.74
C SER A 241 3.39 -12.81 12.23
N ARG A 242 2.08 -12.93 12.50
CA ARG A 242 1.12 -11.86 12.20
C ARG A 242 1.23 -10.79 13.28
N ILE A 243 1.53 -9.56 12.86
CA ILE A 243 1.69 -8.41 13.75
C ILE A 243 0.52 -7.43 13.70
N SER A 244 -0.31 -7.50 12.66
CA SER A 244 -1.53 -6.68 12.55
C SER A 244 -2.62 -7.42 11.79
N LYS A 245 -3.88 -7.22 12.21
CA LYS A 245 -5.10 -7.64 11.51
C LYS A 245 -6.11 -6.48 11.52
N SER A 246 -6.25 -5.83 10.37
CA SER A 246 -7.11 -4.67 10.17
C SER A 246 -8.12 -4.91 9.05
N ASN A 247 -8.84 -3.86 8.66
CA ASN A 247 -9.82 -3.91 7.58
C ASN A 247 -9.96 -2.56 6.88
N TYR A 248 -10.10 -2.57 5.54
CA TYR A 248 -10.30 -1.35 4.75
C TYR A 248 -11.55 -0.56 5.18
N LYS A 249 -12.58 -1.23 5.69
CA LYS A 249 -13.85 -0.60 6.12
C LYS A 249 -13.70 0.48 7.19
N TYR A 250 -12.56 0.54 7.89
CA TYR A 250 -12.28 1.55 8.91
C TYR A 250 -11.87 2.92 8.33
N LEU A 251 -11.72 3.06 7.01
CA LEU A 251 -11.41 4.35 6.40
C LEU A 251 -12.56 5.34 6.52
N TYR A 252 -12.26 6.51 7.08
CA TYR A 252 -13.22 7.59 7.31
C TYR A 252 -13.55 8.34 6.01
N TRP A 253 -12.55 8.55 5.15
CA TRP A 253 -12.71 9.18 3.85
C TRP A 253 -12.70 8.14 2.73
N THR A 254 -13.71 8.17 1.87
CA THR A 254 -13.81 7.23 0.74
C THR A 254 -12.90 7.65 -0.42
N ALA A 255 -12.58 6.71 -1.32
CA ALA A 255 -11.87 7.02 -2.56
C ALA A 255 -12.59 8.06 -3.43
N LEU A 256 -13.93 8.13 -3.35
CA LEU A 256 -14.72 9.12 -4.07
C LEU A 256 -14.45 10.53 -3.53
N GLN A 257 -14.44 10.67 -2.20
CA GLN A 257 -14.13 11.93 -1.52
C GLN A 257 -12.68 12.35 -1.76
N GLN A 258 -11.74 11.41 -1.74
CA GLN A 258 -10.34 11.65 -2.05
C GLN A 258 -10.16 12.23 -3.46
N ILE A 259 -10.76 11.64 -4.50
CA ILE A 259 -10.73 12.17 -5.87
C ILE A 259 -11.40 13.54 -5.97
N ALA A 260 -12.59 13.69 -5.38
CA ALA A 260 -13.34 14.95 -5.42
C ALA A 260 -12.57 16.09 -4.76
N HIS A 261 -11.92 15.82 -3.62
CA HIS A 261 -11.07 16.79 -2.94
C HIS A 261 -9.81 17.10 -3.74
N HIS A 262 -9.11 16.09 -4.24
CA HIS A 262 -7.87 16.29 -4.99
C HIS A 262 -8.08 17.18 -6.22
N THR A 263 -9.23 17.05 -6.88
CA THR A 263 -9.54 17.83 -8.09
C THR A 263 -10.30 19.14 -7.83
N ILE A 264 -10.64 19.47 -6.57
CA ILE A 264 -11.55 20.59 -6.26
C ILE A 264 -11.01 21.96 -6.69
N THR A 265 -9.69 22.13 -6.65
CA THR A 265 -8.98 23.34 -7.07
C THR A 265 -8.58 23.33 -8.55
N GLY A 266 -8.97 22.28 -9.28
CA GLY A 266 -8.67 22.09 -10.70
C GLY A 266 -7.44 21.26 -11.01
N CYS A 267 -6.84 20.55 -10.03
CA CYS A 267 -5.77 19.58 -10.31
C CYS A 267 -6.26 18.52 -11.32
N ASN A 268 -5.47 18.26 -12.36
CA ASN A 268 -5.77 17.20 -13.31
C ASN A 268 -5.16 15.87 -12.86
N ILE A 269 -5.97 14.83 -12.81
CA ILE A 269 -5.56 13.44 -12.61
C ILE A 269 -5.53 12.72 -13.94
N ARG A 270 -4.66 11.73 -14.07
CA ARG A 270 -4.38 11.00 -15.32
C ARG A 270 -4.57 9.50 -15.12
N PRO A 271 -5.00 8.76 -16.14
CA PRO A 271 -5.04 7.31 -16.05
C PRO A 271 -3.65 6.74 -15.71
N GLY A 272 -3.59 5.92 -14.66
CA GLY A 272 -2.34 5.38 -14.12
C GLY A 272 -1.82 6.11 -12.87
N ASP A 273 -2.34 7.30 -12.54
CA ASP A 273 -2.01 7.94 -11.26
C ASP A 273 -2.44 7.05 -10.08
N LEU A 274 -1.64 7.04 -9.03
CA LEU A 274 -1.82 6.22 -7.84
C LEU A 274 -2.29 7.09 -6.67
N MET A 275 -3.38 6.69 -6.01
CA MET A 275 -3.88 7.35 -4.81
C MET A 275 -3.98 6.35 -3.67
N ALA A 276 -3.24 6.59 -2.59
CA ALA A 276 -3.17 5.71 -1.43
C ALA A 276 -4.05 6.21 -0.29
N SER A 277 -4.53 5.30 0.55
CA SER A 277 -5.50 5.60 1.59
C SER A 277 -4.93 6.45 2.74
N GLY A 278 -3.62 6.40 2.94
CA GLY A 278 -3.01 6.58 4.25
C GLY A 278 -3.10 5.30 5.07
N THR A 279 -2.23 5.20 6.08
CA THR A 279 -2.15 4.04 6.98
C THR A 279 -3.51 3.61 7.53
N ILE A 280 -3.85 2.33 7.40
CA ILE A 280 -5.12 1.73 7.81
C ILE A 280 -4.98 1.10 9.20
N SER A 281 -5.48 1.81 10.21
CA SER A 281 -5.66 1.28 11.57
C SER A 281 -7.14 1.07 11.90
N GLY A 282 -7.44 0.02 12.66
CA GLY A 282 -8.76 -0.25 13.23
C GLY A 282 -8.90 0.17 14.70
N GLU A 283 -9.97 -0.30 15.34
CA GLU A 283 -10.33 0.07 16.71
C GLU A 283 -9.44 -0.57 17.79
N SER A 284 -8.94 -1.78 17.56
CA SER A 284 -8.15 -2.56 18.52
C SER A 284 -6.65 -2.42 18.29
N GLU A 285 -5.86 -2.58 19.33
CA GLU A 285 -4.38 -2.44 19.27
C GLU A 285 -3.74 -3.44 18.28
N ASP A 286 -4.29 -4.64 18.14
CA ASP A 286 -3.84 -5.65 17.18
C ASP A 286 -4.24 -5.35 15.71
N SER A 287 -4.93 -4.23 15.47
CA SER A 287 -5.37 -3.77 14.15
C SER A 287 -4.68 -2.49 13.68
N TYR A 288 -3.65 -2.04 14.39
CA TYR A 288 -2.88 -0.85 14.01
C TYR A 288 -2.01 -1.09 12.77
N GLY A 289 -1.94 -0.08 11.91
CA GLY A 289 -1.35 -0.18 10.58
C GLY A 289 0.14 0.17 10.49
N SER A 290 0.84 0.34 11.62
CA SER A 290 2.27 0.67 11.65
C SER A 290 2.95 0.15 12.93
N LEU A 291 4.27 -0.06 12.91
CA LEU A 291 5.04 -0.37 14.12
C LEU A 291 5.04 0.81 15.09
N LEU A 292 5.02 2.05 14.60
CA LEU A 292 4.87 3.24 15.44
C LEU A 292 3.68 3.10 16.38
N GLU A 293 2.54 2.66 15.85
CA GLU A 293 1.32 2.45 16.62
C GLU A 293 1.35 1.17 17.45
N LEU A 294 1.71 0.03 16.85
CA LEU A 294 1.75 -1.27 17.53
C LEU A 294 2.67 -1.26 18.76
N SER A 295 3.70 -0.41 18.73
CA SER A 295 4.64 -0.24 19.84
C SER A 295 4.40 0.98 20.70
N TRP A 296 3.43 1.80 20.34
CA TRP A 296 3.13 3.06 21.01
C TRP A 296 4.36 3.98 21.15
N ARG A 297 5.14 4.13 20.07
CA ARG A 297 6.40 4.90 20.02
C ARG A 297 7.47 4.39 21.00
N ALA A 298 7.48 3.09 21.32
CA ALA A 298 8.55 2.51 22.12
C ALA A 298 9.91 2.64 21.41
N PRO A 299 11.01 2.88 22.15
CA PRO A 299 12.34 2.88 21.56
C PRO A 299 12.72 1.46 21.09
N PRO A 300 13.70 1.33 20.17
CA PRO A 300 14.22 0.02 19.82
C PRO A 300 14.76 -0.75 21.05
N PRO A 301 14.66 -2.09 21.08
CA PRO A 301 14.17 -2.97 20.01
C PRO A 301 12.63 -3.13 19.99
N PHE A 302 11.90 -2.48 20.89
CA PHE A 302 10.49 -2.76 21.15
C PHE A 302 9.51 -1.98 20.27
N GLY A 303 9.95 -0.91 19.60
CA GLY A 303 9.03 -0.10 18.79
C GLY A 303 9.45 0.35 17.41
N CYS A 304 10.60 -0.12 16.95
CA CYS A 304 10.99 -0.18 15.55
C CYS A 304 12.08 -1.24 15.45
N VAL A 305 12.20 -1.83 14.28
CA VAL A 305 13.17 -2.88 14.05
C VAL A 305 14.59 -2.29 14.18
N SER A 306 15.33 -2.59 15.26
CA SER A 306 16.76 -2.29 15.34
C SER A 306 17.55 -3.34 14.57
N PHE A 307 18.33 -2.89 13.61
CA PHE A 307 19.29 -3.73 12.90
C PHE A 307 20.67 -3.50 13.54
N LYS A 308 21.52 -4.52 13.54
CA LYS A 308 22.94 -4.34 13.89
C LYS A 308 23.55 -3.32 12.93
N GLU A 309 24.35 -2.41 13.49
CA GLU A 309 25.16 -1.46 12.72
C GLU A 309 26.04 -2.23 11.74
N ASP A 310 26.08 -1.81 10.48
CA ASP A 310 27.18 -2.20 9.58
C ASP A 310 28.31 -1.23 9.89
N ASP A 311 29.31 -1.67 10.66
CA ASP A 311 30.49 -0.91 11.09
C ASP A 311 31.43 -0.53 9.92
N ARG A 312 30.94 -0.48 8.68
CA ARG A 312 31.75 -0.40 7.45
C ARG A 312 31.48 0.82 6.59
N ILE A 313 31.11 1.95 7.19
CA ILE A 313 31.25 3.25 6.51
C ILE A 313 32.40 4.01 7.17
N GLN A 314 33.61 3.47 7.04
CA GLN A 314 34.75 4.35 6.78
C GLN A 314 34.67 4.72 5.30
N LEU A 315 34.66 6.02 5.01
CA LEU A 315 34.80 6.53 3.65
C LEU A 315 36.23 6.26 3.20
N ASP A 316 36.50 5.03 2.76
CA ASP A 316 37.72 4.70 2.06
C ASP A 316 37.40 4.68 0.56
N GLU A 317 38.00 5.62 -0.15
CA GLU A 317 38.26 5.53 -1.58
C GLU A 317 39.10 4.27 -1.80
N ASP A 318 38.64 3.31 -2.60
CA ASP A 318 39.46 2.60 -3.60
C ASP A 318 38.67 1.47 -4.32
N ASP A 319 39.06 1.29 -5.57
CA ASP A 319 38.70 0.23 -6.53
C ASP A 319 38.69 -1.17 -5.89
N ASP A 320 37.72 -2.01 -6.27
CA ASP A 320 38.04 -3.22 -7.03
C ASP A 320 36.79 -3.98 -7.50
N THR A 321 36.90 -4.50 -8.71
CA THR A 321 35.96 -5.36 -9.41
C THR A 321 35.98 -6.77 -8.84
N ASP A 322 34.81 -7.41 -8.68
CA ASP A 322 34.75 -8.88 -8.57
C ASP A 322 33.55 -9.47 -9.31
N GLU A 323 33.85 -10.52 -10.07
CA GLU A 323 32.97 -11.31 -10.93
C GLU A 323 31.97 -12.16 -10.13
N TYR A 324 30.75 -12.30 -10.70
CA TYR A 324 29.66 -13.09 -10.14
C TYR A 324 29.56 -14.45 -10.86
N ASP A 325 29.64 -15.55 -10.11
CA ASP A 325 29.46 -16.91 -10.62
C ASP A 325 28.13 -17.50 -10.05
N PRO A 326 27.18 -17.96 -10.89
CA PRO A 326 25.86 -18.40 -10.41
C PRO A 326 25.87 -19.88 -9.96
N PRO A 327 25.14 -20.24 -8.88
CA PRO A 327 25.05 -21.63 -8.44
C PRO A 327 24.09 -22.48 -9.28
N GLN A 328 24.48 -23.74 -9.50
CA GLN A 328 23.70 -24.80 -10.16
C GLN A 328 22.56 -25.31 -9.27
N PHE A 329 21.40 -25.57 -9.89
CA PHE A 329 20.26 -26.24 -9.26
C PHE A 329 20.36 -27.77 -9.37
N ASP A 330 20.24 -28.47 -8.24
CA ASP A 330 19.92 -29.90 -8.20
C ASP A 330 18.41 -30.09 -8.04
N SER A 331 17.86 -30.99 -8.84
CA SER A 331 16.45 -31.31 -8.94
C SER A 331 16.21 -32.72 -8.40
N SER A 332 15.60 -32.84 -7.21
CA SER A 332 14.92 -34.09 -6.86
C SER A 332 13.78 -33.88 -5.85
N GLY A 333 12.56 -34.01 -6.38
CA GLY A 333 11.47 -34.78 -5.82
C GLY A 333 10.72 -34.20 -4.61
N LEU A 334 9.41 -33.98 -4.79
CA LEU A 334 8.38 -34.44 -3.85
C LEU A 334 7.01 -34.46 -4.55
N THR A 335 6.24 -35.51 -4.23
CA THR A 335 5.07 -36.02 -4.95
C THR A 335 3.74 -35.40 -4.52
N ALA A 336 2.78 -35.42 -5.45
CA ALA A 336 1.39 -35.00 -5.25
C ALA A 336 0.63 -35.80 -4.18
N LYS A 337 0.25 -35.14 -3.09
CA LYS A 337 -1.01 -35.37 -2.35
C LYS A 337 -1.24 -34.22 -1.37
N GLU A 338 -2.50 -33.80 -1.27
CA GLU A 338 -3.06 -32.71 -0.43
C GLU A 338 -3.33 -31.39 -1.16
N LEU A 339 -4.21 -31.45 -2.15
CA LEU A 339 -5.01 -30.32 -2.61
C LEU A 339 -6.48 -30.64 -2.33
N GLN A 340 -6.97 -30.20 -1.17
CA GLN A 340 -8.41 -30.14 -0.90
C GLN A 340 -8.75 -28.84 -0.15
N ASN A 341 -9.48 -27.99 -0.88
CA ASN A 341 -10.44 -26.98 -0.43
C ASN A 341 -9.92 -25.76 0.36
N SER A 342 -9.45 -24.75 -0.39
CA SER A 342 -9.77 -23.31 -0.18
C SER A 342 -9.06 -22.47 -1.25
N VAL A 343 -9.80 -21.89 -2.20
CA VAL A 343 -9.23 -20.89 -3.12
C VAL A 343 -9.30 -19.54 -2.42
N VAL A 344 -8.32 -19.27 -1.55
CA VAL A 344 -8.03 -17.90 -1.11
C VAL A 344 -7.21 -17.27 -2.23
N HIS A 345 -7.74 -16.25 -2.90
CA HIS A 345 -6.94 -15.44 -3.81
C HIS A 345 -5.97 -14.59 -2.96
N LYS A 346 -4.73 -15.07 -2.82
CA LYS A 346 -3.66 -14.37 -2.12
C LYS A 346 -3.05 -13.34 -3.07
N PHE A 347 -3.15 -12.07 -2.72
CA PHE A 347 -2.38 -11.00 -3.33
C PHE A 347 -1.52 -10.43 -2.22
N ASP A 348 -0.22 -10.48 -2.42
CA ASP A 348 0.77 -10.24 -1.37
C ASP A 348 1.67 -9.06 -1.78
N VAL A 349 2.06 -8.28 -0.78
CA VAL A 349 3.26 -7.43 -0.85
C VAL A 349 4.34 -8.13 -0.04
N THR A 350 5.33 -8.67 -0.74
CA THR A 350 6.48 -9.38 -0.21
C THR A 350 7.76 -8.63 -0.52
N HIS A 351 8.84 -8.89 0.21
CA HIS A 351 10.15 -8.33 -0.05
C HIS A 351 11.20 -9.44 -0.10
N GLN A 352 12.06 -9.45 -1.12
CA GLN A 352 13.17 -10.39 -1.17
C GLN A 352 14.26 -10.03 -0.15
N GLN A 353 14.89 -11.07 0.42
CA GLN A 353 16.02 -10.93 1.33
C GLN A 353 17.19 -10.27 0.61
N HIS A 354 17.83 -9.30 1.26
CA HIS A 354 19.14 -8.81 0.88
C HIS A 354 20.10 -9.11 2.05
N PRO A 355 21.34 -9.57 1.82
CA PRO A 355 22.27 -10.12 2.84
C PRO A 355 22.68 -9.18 3.98
N HIS A 356 22.10 -7.98 4.07
CA HIS A 356 22.39 -6.97 5.10
C HIS A 356 21.13 -6.53 5.87
N PHE A 357 20.00 -7.24 5.71
CA PHE A 357 18.72 -6.90 6.35
C PHE A 357 18.23 -8.05 7.25
N ALA A 358 18.26 -7.81 8.56
CA ALA A 358 17.78 -8.71 9.60
C ALA A 358 16.26 -9.03 9.60
N PHE A 359 15.42 -8.40 8.76
CA PHE A 359 13.97 -8.61 8.74
C PHE A 359 13.34 -8.40 7.35
N VAL A 360 12.33 -9.22 7.04
CA VAL A 360 11.46 -9.14 5.86
C VAL A 360 10.03 -8.88 6.33
N LEU A 361 9.41 -7.78 5.89
CA LEU A 361 7.95 -7.67 5.95
C LEU A 361 7.41 -8.54 4.83
N SER A 362 6.85 -9.70 5.19
CA SER A 362 6.68 -10.77 4.23
C SER A 362 5.38 -10.65 3.49
N ILE A 363 4.27 -10.24 4.12
CA ILE A 363 2.96 -10.32 3.46
C ILE A 363 1.96 -9.30 4.05
N ILE A 364 1.38 -8.45 3.19
CA ILE A 364 0.03 -7.90 3.39
C ILE A 364 -0.96 -8.83 2.69
N ARG A 365 -1.98 -9.38 3.38
CA ARG A 365 -2.94 -10.35 2.79
C ARG A 365 -4.32 -9.75 2.54
N PHE A 366 -4.90 -10.06 1.39
CA PHE A 366 -6.36 -10.05 1.18
C PHE A 366 -6.99 -11.34 1.70
N VAL A 367 -7.98 -11.25 2.60
CA VAL A 367 -8.82 -12.40 2.98
C VAL A 367 -10.29 -12.05 2.77
N PHE A 368 -10.91 -12.62 1.73
CA PHE A 368 -12.35 -12.54 1.56
C PHE A 368 -13.05 -13.47 2.57
N PRO A 369 -14.12 -13.03 3.25
CA PRO A 369 -15.03 -13.94 3.93
C PRO A 369 -15.60 -14.92 2.89
N LEU A 370 -15.62 -16.21 3.21
CA LEU A 370 -16.31 -17.19 2.37
C LEU A 370 -17.82 -16.89 2.39
N GLU A 371 -18.45 -16.76 1.22
CA GLU A 371 -19.91 -16.89 1.11
C GLU A 371 -20.30 -18.32 1.51
N HIS A 372 -21.29 -18.45 2.39
CA HIS A 372 -21.89 -19.73 2.78
C HIS A 372 -22.90 -20.22 1.75
#